data_AF-A0A537T2R9-F1
#
_entry.id   AF-A0A537T2R9-F1
#
_cell.length_a   1.000
_cell.length_b   1.000
_cell.length_c   1.000
_cell.angle_alpha   90.00
_cell.angle_beta   90.00
_cell.angle_gamma   90.00
#
_symmetry.space_group_name_H-M   'P 1'
#
loop_
_entity.id
_entity.type
_entity.pdbx_description
1 polymer ?
#
loop_
_entity_poly.entity_id
_entity_poly.type
_entity_poly.pdbx_seq_one_letter_code
_entity_poly.pdbx_strand_id
1 'polypeptide(L)'
;PLTVCPLSNVRLRVVEDLAHHPLRRMLEKGVAVTVNSDDPAYFGGYVQENYRAAAQALGLERDEIAAIVRNGIAASLLPPPAKATLLIDVDRAIAASA
;
A
#
# COMPACT_ATOMS: atom_id res chain seq x y z
N PRO A 1 -11.33 -5.52 -2.55
CA PRO A 1 -10.03 -4.96 -2.10
C PRO A 1 -9.54 -5.68 -0.84
N LEU A 2 -8.24 -5.92 -0.72
CA LEU A 2 -7.63 -6.56 0.45
C LEU A 2 -6.75 -5.56 1.19
N THR A 3 -7.09 -5.26 2.44
CA THR A 3 -6.39 -4.30 3.30
C THR A 3 -5.19 -4.96 3.95
N VAL A 4 -4.01 -4.78 3.37
CA VAL A 4 -2.77 -5.45 3.80
C VAL A 4 -2.00 -4.54 4.75
N CYS A 5 -1.50 -5.10 5.86
CA CYS A 5 -0.79 -4.38 6.90
C CYS A 5 0.63 -4.94 7.10
N PRO A 6 1.63 -4.54 6.28
CA PRO A 6 2.94 -5.19 6.24
C PRO A 6 3.65 -5.25 7.60
N LEU A 7 3.73 -4.14 8.33
CA LEU A 7 4.40 -4.10 9.63
C LEU A 7 3.64 -4.87 10.71
N SER A 8 2.30 -4.80 10.69
CA SER A 8 1.44 -5.60 11.59
C SER A 8 1.69 -7.09 11.39
N ASN A 9 1.70 -7.57 10.13
CA ASN A 9 1.88 -8.98 9.80
C ASN A 9 3.21 -9.54 10.33
N VAL A 10 4.30 -8.75 10.31
CA VAL A 10 5.58 -9.14 10.92
C VAL A 10 5.50 -9.13 12.44
N ARG A 11 4.97 -8.05 13.04
CA ARG A 11 4.92 -7.89 14.50
C ARG A 11 4.02 -8.90 15.19
N LEU A 12 2.96 -9.33 14.51
CA LEU A 12 2.04 -10.38 14.95
C LEU A 12 2.48 -11.79 14.53
N ARG A 13 3.66 -11.95 13.92
CA ARG A 13 4.22 -13.24 13.46
C ARG A 13 3.34 -13.99 12.44
N VAL A 14 2.50 -13.28 11.70
CA VAL A 14 1.77 -13.82 10.54
C VAL A 14 2.74 -14.12 9.40
N VAL A 15 3.77 -13.28 9.26
CA VAL A 15 4.94 -13.53 8.41
C VAL A 15 6.21 -13.37 9.25
N GLU A 16 7.28 -14.08 8.87
CA GLU A 16 8.55 -14.04 9.60
C GLU A 16 9.30 -12.72 9.37
N ASP A 17 9.36 -12.27 8.12
CA ASP A 17 9.97 -11.02 7.69
C ASP A 17 9.22 -10.41 6.49
N LEU A 18 9.58 -9.16 6.14
CA LEU A 18 8.96 -8.47 5.01
C LEU A 18 9.43 -8.97 3.64
N ALA A 19 10.61 -9.57 3.51
CA ALA A 19 11.11 -10.08 2.23
C ALA A 19 10.28 -11.28 1.74
N HIS A 20 9.66 -12.02 2.65
CA HIS A 20 8.73 -13.11 2.36
C HIS A 20 7.25 -12.70 2.42
N HIS A 21 6.94 -11.41 2.54
CA HIS A 21 5.55 -10.95 2.65
C HIS A 21 4.77 -11.20 1.34
N PRO A 22 3.53 -11.72 1.39
CA PRO A 22 2.78 -12.11 0.18
C PRO A 22 2.32 -10.94 -0.72
N LEU A 23 2.66 -9.70 -0.39
CA LEU A 23 2.13 -8.51 -1.04
C LEU A 23 2.55 -8.43 -2.52
N ARG A 24 3.82 -8.73 -2.83
CA ARG A 24 4.34 -8.80 -4.21
C ARG A 24 3.54 -9.80 -5.04
N ARG A 25 3.39 -11.03 -4.52
CA ARG A 25 2.64 -12.09 -5.20
C ARG A 25 1.17 -11.75 -5.40
N MET A 26 0.56 -11.01 -4.46
CA MET A 26 -0.80 -10.51 -4.60
C MET A 26 -0.91 -9.49 -5.75
N LEU A 27 0.04 -8.55 -5.83
CA LEU A 27 0.12 -7.58 -6.93
C LEU A 27 0.30 -8.26 -8.29
N GLU A 28 1.25 -9.20 -8.41
CA GLU A 28 1.51 -9.97 -9.64
C GLU A 28 0.27 -10.76 -10.11
N LYS A 29 -0.59 -11.18 -9.17
CA LYS A 29 -1.85 -11.87 -9.45
C LYS A 29 -3.03 -10.94 -9.73
N GLY A 30 -2.81 -9.62 -9.77
CA GLY A 30 -3.85 -8.63 -10.02
C GLY A 30 -4.84 -8.47 -8.86
N VAL A 31 -4.47 -8.88 -7.64
CA VAL A 31 -5.31 -8.64 -6.47
C VAL A 31 -5.31 -7.15 -6.16
N ALA A 32 -6.51 -6.58 -5.99
CA ALA A 32 -6.68 -5.18 -5.58
C ALA A 32 -6.28 -4.98 -4.10
N VAL A 33 -4.98 -4.97 -3.83
CA VAL A 33 -4.39 -4.78 -2.51
C VAL A 33 -4.24 -3.29 -2.18
N THR A 34 -4.38 -2.98 -0.88
CA THR A 34 -4.07 -1.67 -0.29
C THR A 34 -3.02 -1.85 0.81
N VAL A 35 -2.22 -0.82 1.09
CA VAL A 35 -1.28 -0.82 2.22
C VAL A 35 -1.83 0.06 3.35
N ASN A 36 -1.90 -0.51 4.54
CA ASN A 36 -2.47 0.08 5.75
C ASN A 36 -1.51 -0.14 6.93
N SER A 37 -1.67 0.65 8.00
CA SER A 37 -0.81 0.59 9.19
C SER A 37 -1.34 -0.27 10.32
N ASP A 38 -2.63 -0.62 10.30
CA ASP A 38 -3.33 -1.27 11.41
C ASP A 38 -3.24 -0.42 12.69
N ASP A 39 -2.45 -0.84 13.68
CA ASP A 39 -2.16 -0.10 14.92
C ASP A 39 -0.76 0.56 14.91
N PRO A 40 -0.57 1.74 14.26
CA PRO A 40 0.74 2.39 14.07
C PRO A 40 1.60 2.52 15.32
N ALA A 41 0.96 2.85 16.45
CA ALA A 41 1.63 3.07 17.74
C ALA A 41 2.28 1.78 18.28
N TYR A 42 1.77 0.61 17.88
CA TYR A 42 2.27 -0.69 18.32
C TYR A 42 3.26 -1.27 17.31
N PHE A 43 3.01 -1.10 16.01
CA PHE A 43 3.72 -1.84 14.97
C PHE A 43 4.92 -1.13 14.35
N GLY A 44 5.27 0.06 14.87
CA GLY A 44 6.53 0.73 14.56
C GLY A 44 6.48 1.60 13.31
N GLY A 45 5.30 2.13 12.97
CA GLY A 45 5.17 3.05 11.85
C GLY A 45 3.74 3.29 11.40
N TYR A 46 3.49 4.49 10.87
CA TYR A 46 2.25 4.84 10.20
C TYR A 46 2.24 4.27 8.77
N VAL A 47 1.24 4.66 7.98
CA VAL A 47 1.08 4.15 6.61
C VAL A 47 2.31 4.44 5.75
N GLN A 48 2.99 5.57 5.96
CA GLN A 48 4.20 5.92 5.22
C GLN A 48 5.35 4.94 5.48
N GLU A 49 5.57 4.54 6.73
CA GLU A 49 6.59 3.55 7.09
C GLU A 49 6.25 2.18 6.51
N ASN A 50 4.95 1.81 6.46
CA ASN A 50 4.52 0.56 5.81
C ASN A 50 4.83 0.57 4.31
N TYR A 51 4.57 1.68 3.60
CA TYR A 51 4.94 1.83 2.19
C TYR A 51 6.46 1.73 1.99
N ARG A 52 7.25 2.47 2.78
CA ARG A 52 8.71 2.46 2.68
C ARG A 52 9.29 1.06 2.92
N ALA A 53 8.88 0.41 4.01
CA ALA A 53 9.40 -0.89 4.39
C ALA A 53 8.99 -1.98 3.38
N ALA A 54 7.73 -1.97 2.91
CA ALA A 54 7.28 -2.90 1.89
C ALA A 54 7.99 -2.68 0.55
N ALA A 55 8.14 -1.42 0.12
CA ALA A 55 8.84 -1.10 -1.13
C ALA A 55 10.30 -1.57 -1.10
N GLN A 56 11.01 -1.28 -0.01
CA GLN A 56 12.40 -1.70 0.17
C GLN A 56 12.55 -3.23 0.23
N ALA A 57 11.71 -3.91 1.01
CA ALA A 57 11.86 -5.35 1.24
C ALA A 57 11.41 -6.22 0.04
N LEU A 58 10.44 -5.74 -0.72
CA LEU A 58 9.84 -6.50 -1.83
C LEU A 58 10.28 -6.01 -3.22
N GLY A 59 11.11 -4.97 -3.28
CA GLY A 59 11.52 -4.34 -4.53
C GLY A 59 10.33 -3.80 -5.32
N LEU A 60 9.37 -3.16 -4.64
CA LEU A 60 8.20 -2.60 -5.33
C LEU A 60 8.61 -1.35 -6.10
N GLU A 61 8.28 -1.37 -7.39
CA GLU A 61 8.53 -0.25 -8.27
C GLU A 61 7.48 0.86 -8.09
N ARG A 62 7.82 2.03 -8.59
CA ARG A 62 6.99 3.24 -8.48
C ARG A 62 5.55 3.02 -8.95
N ASP A 63 5.37 2.36 -10.08
CA ASP A 63 4.05 2.11 -10.67
C ASP A 63 3.22 1.12 -9.84
N GLU A 64 3.88 0.20 -9.13
CA GLU A 64 3.20 -0.73 -8.21
C GLU A 64 2.74 0.00 -6.96
N ILE A 65 3.56 0.89 -6.40
CA ILE A 65 3.17 1.76 -5.29
C ILE A 65 1.98 2.64 -5.70
N ALA A 66 2.04 3.23 -6.90
CA ALA A 66 0.93 3.98 -7.45
C ALA A 66 -0.35 3.13 -7.58
N ALA A 67 -0.24 1.89 -8.06
CA ALA A 67 -1.37 0.98 -8.16
C ALA A 67 -1.99 0.67 -6.78
N ILE A 68 -1.16 0.43 -5.75
CA ILE A 68 -1.64 0.23 -4.36
C ILE A 68 -2.40 1.46 -3.86
N VAL A 69 -1.88 2.67 -4.09
CA VAL A 69 -2.54 3.92 -3.68
C VAL A 69 -3.89 4.09 -4.38
N ARG A 70 -3.94 3.87 -5.70
CA ARG A 70 -5.17 3.92 -6.49
C ARG A 70 -6.20 2.90 -6.03
N ASN A 71 -5.76 1.67 -5.71
CA ASN A 71 -6.63 0.65 -5.13
C ASN A 71 -7.26 1.15 -3.82
N GLY A 72 -6.48 1.81 -2.96
CA GLY A 72 -6.96 2.41 -1.72
C GLY A 72 -8.04 3.46 -1.93
N ILE A 73 -7.83 4.38 -2.87
CA ILE A 73 -8.83 5.41 -3.21
C ILE A 73 -10.08 4.78 -3.80
N ALA A 74 -9.94 3.86 -4.77
CA ALA A 74 -11.05 3.17 -5.41
C ALA A 74 -11.88 2.35 -4.41
N ALA A 75 -11.21 1.70 -3.44
CA ALA A 75 -11.80 0.89 -2.38
C ALA A 75 -12.44 1.71 -1.24
N SER A 76 -12.07 2.99 -1.08
CA SER A 76 -12.59 3.83 0.00
C SER A 76 -14.12 4.00 -0.07
N LEU A 77 -14.72 4.43 1.03
CA LEU A 77 -16.15 4.76 1.09
C LEU A 77 -16.46 6.21 0.67
N LEU A 78 -15.50 6.89 0.05
CA LEU A 78 -15.69 8.26 -0.43
C LEU A 78 -16.72 8.32 -1.57
N PRO A 79 -17.46 9.43 -1.70
CA PRO A 79 -18.30 9.69 -2.86
C PRO A 79 -17.46 9.69 -4.16
N PRO A 80 -18.04 9.30 -5.32
CA PRO A 80 -17.32 9.26 -6.58
C PRO A 80 -16.56 10.55 -6.95
N PRO A 81 -17.11 11.76 -6.72
CA PRO A 81 -16.37 13.00 -7.01
C PRO A 81 -15.09 13.14 -6.19
N ALA A 82 -15.13 12.78 -4.90
CA ALA A 82 -13.95 12.84 -4.03
C ALA A 82 -12.88 11.83 -4.45
N LYS A 83 -13.29 10.61 -4.86
CA LYS A 83 -12.37 9.61 -5.43
C LYS A 83 -11.70 10.14 -6.70
N ALA A 84 -12.47 10.75 -7.60
CA ALA A 84 -11.93 11.31 -8.84
C ALA A 84 -10.87 12.39 -8.60
N THR A 85 -11.13 13.31 -7.66
CA THR A 85 -10.15 14.33 -7.26
C THR A 85 -8.85 13.71 -6.75
N LEU A 86 -8.93 12.75 -5.84
CA LEU A 86 -7.75 12.09 -5.27
C LEU A 86 -6.95 11.30 -6.33
N LEU A 87 -7.63 10.66 -7.29
CA LEU A 87 -6.94 9.96 -8.38
C LEU A 87 -6.15 10.92 -9.27
N ILE A 88 -6.70 12.12 -9.55
CA ILE A 88 -5.99 13.17 -10.28
C ILE A 88 -4.76 13.66 -9.49
N ASP A 89 -4.87 13.80 -8.18
CA ASP A 89 -3.73 14.22 -7.35
C ASP A 89 -2.61 13.16 -7.34
N VAL A 90 -2.96 11.87 -7.36
CA VAL A 90 -2.00 10.78 -7.54
C VAL A 90 -1.31 10.85 -8.90
N ASP A 91 -2.07 11.04 -9.99
CA ASP A 91 -1.51 11.23 -11.33
C ASP A 91 -0.52 12.40 -11.37
N ARG A 92 -0.89 13.53 -10.76
CA ARG A 92 -0.03 14.73 -10.68
C ARG A 92 1.25 14.46 -9.89
N ALA A 93 1.15 13.79 -8.74
CA ALA A 93 2.32 13.47 -7.93
C ALA A 93 3.29 12.56 -8.69
N ILE A 94 2.78 11.58 -9.44
CA ILE A 94 3.59 10.68 -10.28
C ILE A 94 4.21 11.44 -11.46
N ALA A 95 3.51 12.38 -12.09
CA ALA A 95 4.12 13.20 -13.13
C ALA A 95 5.26 14.09 -12.58
N ALA A 96 5.11 14.63 -11.37
CA ALA A 96 6.05 15.59 -10.78
C ALA A 96 7.34 14.99 -10.21
N SER A 97 7.40 13.67 -10.00
CA SER A 97 8.62 12.97 -9.56
C SER A 97 9.24 12.07 -10.65
N ALA A 98 8.88 12.30 -11.91
CA ALA A 98 9.57 11.77 -13.08
C ALA A 98 10.73 12.69 -13.46
#